data_AF-A0A3R8CEC9-F1
#
_entry.id   AF-A0A3R8CEC9-F1
#
_cell.length_a   1.000
_cell.length_b   1.000
_cell.length_c   1.000
_cell.angle_alpha   90.00
_cell.angle_beta   90.00
_cell.angle_gamma   90.00
#
_symmetry.space_group_name_H-M   'P 1'
#
loop_
_entity.id
_entity.type
_entity.pdbx_description
1 polymer ?
#
loop_
_entity_poly.entity_id
_entity_poly.type
_entity_poly.pdbx_seq_one_letter_code
_entity_poly.pdbx_strand_id
1 'polypeptide(L)'
;MKYFFLFTLILTLTLFLGCEAPQELNDEELNLMARTQEPLTVDGSPSGYPAAPVQIEAAEIHLAHDGNYLYVHMEGEFQGWVAAGFNTSGGEMDGANMVLGYLEGDDPAFRDDVGWGLNHSEANVTALEDFYLSYQEGTAVMEFSYPLSFPEEEDYNIEELTPGVTYSLIAAYHESSSDLNLRHTGVGRVDFTVEP
;
A
#
# COMPACT_ATOMS: atom_id res chain seq x y z
N MET A 1 73.57 52.89 -8.72
CA MET A 1 73.76 51.58 -8.06
C MET A 1 73.15 51.66 -6.67
N LYS A 2 72.27 50.71 -6.30
CA LYS A 2 71.40 50.66 -5.09
C LYS A 2 70.12 51.52 -5.26
N TYR A 3 68.89 51.06 -5.03
CA TYR A 3 68.39 50.04 -4.10
C TYR A 3 67.27 49.17 -4.70
N PHE A 4 67.32 47.89 -4.32
CA PHE A 4 66.33 46.82 -4.50
C PHE A 4 65.18 47.03 -3.50
N PHE A 5 63.92 46.91 -3.92
CA PHE A 5 62.79 46.67 -3.01
C PHE A 5 62.16 45.32 -3.34
N LEU A 6 62.30 44.40 -2.39
CA LEU A 6 61.82 43.02 -2.41
C LEU A 6 60.38 43.03 -1.85
N PHE A 7 59.39 42.73 -2.68
CA PHE A 7 58.02 42.50 -2.21
C PHE A 7 57.83 40.99 -1.99
N THR A 8 57.75 40.59 -0.72
CA THR A 8 57.45 39.22 -0.31
C THR A 8 55.95 38.98 -0.42
N LEU A 9 55.54 38.15 -1.39
CA LEU A 9 54.17 37.65 -1.54
C LEU A 9 53.97 36.50 -0.53
N ILE A 10 53.19 36.73 0.53
CA ILE A 10 52.77 35.66 1.45
C ILE A 10 51.50 35.03 0.87
N LEU A 11 51.66 33.80 0.36
CA LEU A 11 50.57 32.94 -0.10
C LEU A 11 49.99 32.22 1.13
N THR A 12 48.81 32.62 1.60
CA THR A 12 48.09 31.91 2.66
C THR A 12 47.18 30.85 2.03
N LEU A 13 47.68 29.62 1.93
CA LEU A 13 46.90 28.45 1.52
C LEU A 13 46.08 27.96 2.74
N THR A 14 44.79 28.28 2.76
CA THR A 14 43.88 27.79 3.81
C THR A 14 43.29 26.46 3.34
N LEU A 15 43.84 25.35 3.82
CA LEU A 15 43.27 24.01 3.66
C LEU A 15 42.07 23.89 4.61
N PHE A 16 40.86 24.12 4.10
CA PHE A 16 39.65 23.64 4.75
C PHE A 16 39.52 22.14 4.47
N LEU A 17 39.93 21.32 5.45
CA LEU A 17 39.46 19.96 5.57
C LEU A 17 37.98 20.02 5.95
N GLY A 18 37.11 20.12 4.94
CA GLY A 18 35.68 19.95 5.10
C GLY A 18 35.42 18.51 5.52
N CYS A 19 35.16 18.31 6.81
CA CYS A 19 34.46 17.12 7.28
C CYS A 19 33.01 17.30 6.81
N GLU A 20 32.68 16.77 5.63
CA GLU A 20 31.27 16.61 5.23
C GLU A 20 30.61 15.76 6.33
N ALA A 21 29.68 16.38 7.07
CA ALA A 21 28.81 15.64 7.95
C ALA A 21 28.09 14.58 7.10
N PRO A 22 27.92 13.34 7.61
CA PRO A 22 27.10 12.36 6.92
C PRO A 22 25.74 13.00 6.63
N GLN A 23 25.33 13.00 5.37
CA GLN A 23 23.98 13.42 5.00
C GLN A 23 23.02 12.60 5.84
N GLU A 24 22.18 13.27 6.63
CA GLU A 24 21.03 12.62 7.25
C GLU A 24 20.31 11.88 6.12
N LEU A 25 20.25 10.55 6.24
CA LEU A 25 19.38 9.75 5.39
C LEU A 25 18.02 10.41 5.49
N ASN A 26 17.50 10.87 4.35
CA ASN A 26 16.10 11.26 4.28
C ASN A 26 15.34 10.05 4.82
N ASP A 27 14.70 10.19 5.98
CA ASP A 27 13.72 9.24 6.47
C ASP A 27 12.64 9.20 5.38
N GLU A 28 12.80 8.29 4.41
CA GLU A 28 11.71 7.93 3.54
C GLU A 28 10.59 7.51 4.47
N GLU A 29 9.50 8.28 4.45
CA GLU A 29 8.31 8.01 5.25
C GLU A 29 7.82 6.61 4.86
N LEU A 30 8.18 5.62 5.69
CA LEU A 30 7.84 4.24 5.44
C LEU A 30 6.34 4.09 5.65
N ASN A 31 5.64 3.56 4.64
CA ASN A 31 4.25 3.18 4.82
C ASN A 31 4.18 2.03 5.83
N LEU A 32 3.39 2.21 6.87
CA LEU A 32 3.29 1.28 7.99
C LEU A 32 1.86 0.78 8.11
N MET A 33 1.69 -0.55 8.12
CA MET A 33 0.46 -1.16 8.60
C MET A 33 0.60 -1.27 10.12
N ALA A 34 0.07 -0.26 10.82
CA ALA A 34 0.27 -0.11 12.25
C ALA A 34 -0.67 -1.00 13.07
N ARG A 35 -0.22 -1.36 14.27
CA ARG A 35 -0.90 -2.26 15.18
C ARG A 35 -1.95 -1.52 15.99
N THR A 36 -3.14 -2.10 16.05
CA THR A 36 -4.25 -1.66 16.88
C THR A 36 -4.25 -2.41 18.21
N GLN A 37 -4.77 -1.78 19.26
CA GLN A 37 -4.88 -2.43 20.58
C GLN A 37 -6.12 -3.33 20.68
N GLU A 38 -7.14 -3.03 19.88
CA GLU A 38 -8.42 -3.71 19.84
C GLU A 38 -8.81 -3.93 18.37
N PRO A 39 -9.56 -5.01 18.05
CA PRO A 39 -10.09 -5.24 16.71
C PRO A 39 -10.86 -4.03 16.18
N LEU A 40 -10.65 -3.69 14.91
CA LEU A 40 -11.44 -2.66 14.24
C LEU A 40 -12.79 -3.21 13.79
N THR A 41 -13.80 -2.34 13.76
CA THR A 41 -15.11 -2.67 13.20
C THR A 41 -15.11 -2.27 11.74
N VAL A 42 -15.47 -3.19 10.84
CA VAL A 42 -15.64 -2.90 9.42
C VAL A 42 -17.03 -2.27 9.19
N ASP A 43 -17.06 -0.94 9.08
CA ASP A 43 -18.30 -0.13 8.98
C ASP A 43 -18.25 0.98 7.92
N GLY A 44 -17.20 1.02 7.11
CA GLY A 44 -16.92 2.04 6.11
C GLY A 44 -16.21 3.28 6.66
N SER A 45 -15.89 3.34 7.96
CA SER A 45 -15.21 4.49 8.55
C SER A 45 -13.69 4.28 8.62
N PRO A 46 -12.87 5.28 8.26
CA PRO A 46 -11.43 5.22 8.55
C PRO A 46 -11.11 5.47 10.04
N SER A 47 -12.13 5.60 10.90
CA SER A 47 -11.94 5.88 12.33
C SER A 47 -11.35 4.68 13.05
N GLY A 48 -10.18 4.86 13.67
CA GLY A 48 -9.51 3.82 14.46
C GLY A 48 -8.22 3.31 13.82
N TYR A 49 -7.99 3.60 12.55
CA TYR A 49 -6.71 3.35 11.89
C TYR A 49 -5.61 4.25 12.50
N PRO A 50 -4.50 3.67 13.01
CA PRO A 50 -3.53 4.43 13.80
C PRO A 50 -2.43 5.12 12.96
N ALA A 51 -2.20 4.66 11.73
CA ALA A 51 -1.24 5.25 10.80
C ALA A 51 -1.90 6.28 9.88
N ALA A 52 -1.08 7.15 9.28
CA ALA A 52 -1.54 8.00 8.18
C ALA A 52 -1.92 7.14 6.97
N PRO A 53 -2.92 7.54 6.17
CA PRO A 53 -3.26 6.81 4.97
C PRO A 53 -2.14 6.89 3.92
N VAL A 54 -2.09 5.86 3.09
CA VAL A 54 -1.23 5.78 1.92
C VAL A 54 -2.02 6.18 0.68
N GLN A 55 -1.47 7.08 -0.13
CA GLN A 55 -2.07 7.46 -1.39
C GLN A 55 -1.56 6.54 -2.51
N ILE A 56 -2.48 5.83 -3.17
CA ILE A 56 -2.17 5.00 -4.35
C ILE A 56 -3.10 5.41 -5.49
N GLU A 57 -2.56 6.10 -6.51
CA GLU A 57 -3.36 6.70 -7.59
C GLU A 57 -4.50 7.58 -7.03
N ALA A 58 -5.75 7.25 -7.37
CA ALA A 58 -6.95 7.96 -6.95
C ALA A 58 -7.54 7.43 -5.62
N ALA A 59 -6.85 6.50 -4.94
CA ALA A 59 -7.31 5.89 -3.70
C ALA A 59 -6.49 6.35 -2.49
N GLU A 60 -7.18 6.77 -1.43
CA GLU A 60 -6.65 6.89 -0.08
C GLU A 60 -6.86 5.55 0.64
N ILE A 61 -5.81 4.99 1.24
CA ILE A 61 -5.87 3.65 1.86
C ILE A 61 -5.31 3.69 3.27
N HIS A 62 -6.11 3.24 4.24
CA HIS A 62 -5.67 3.01 5.61
C HIS A 62 -5.41 1.52 5.83
N LEU A 63 -4.29 1.21 6.50
CA LEU A 63 -3.88 -0.14 6.84
C LEU A 63 -3.70 -0.29 8.35
N ALA A 64 -4.22 -1.36 8.91
CA ALA A 64 -4.03 -1.71 10.30
C ALA A 64 -4.00 -3.23 10.50
N HIS A 65 -3.52 -3.68 11.66
CA HIS A 65 -3.69 -5.07 12.09
C HIS A 65 -3.89 -5.15 13.61
N ASP A 66 -4.52 -6.21 14.11
CA ASP A 66 -4.63 -6.49 15.56
C ASP A 66 -3.69 -7.62 16.03
N GLY A 67 -2.98 -8.25 15.07
CA GLY A 67 -2.12 -9.41 15.27
C GLY A 67 -2.74 -10.74 14.84
N ASN A 68 -4.03 -10.77 14.51
CA ASN A 68 -4.71 -11.91 13.90
C ASN A 68 -5.26 -11.55 12.51
N TYR A 69 -5.82 -10.35 12.37
CA TYR A 69 -6.41 -9.83 11.13
C TYR A 69 -5.69 -8.57 10.68
N LEU A 70 -5.59 -8.41 9.36
CA LEU A 70 -5.38 -7.13 8.71
C LEU A 70 -6.73 -6.45 8.49
N TYR A 71 -6.71 -5.12 8.51
CA TYR A 71 -7.85 -4.26 8.21
C TYR A 71 -7.42 -3.29 7.12
N VAL A 72 -8.28 -3.12 6.13
CA VAL A 72 -8.04 -2.24 4.98
C VAL A 72 -9.27 -1.38 4.81
N HIS A 73 -9.08 -0.07 4.82
CA HIS A 73 -10.08 0.90 4.39
C HIS A 73 -9.53 1.59 3.15
N MET A 74 -10.32 1.64 2.09
CA MET A 74 -9.97 2.25 0.81
C MET A 74 -11.11 3.16 0.38
N GLU A 75 -10.77 4.40 0.06
CA GLU A 75 -11.71 5.40 -0.45
C GLU A 75 -11.16 6.06 -1.71
N GLY A 76 -12.02 6.28 -2.71
CA GLY A 76 -11.66 7.06 -3.90
C GLY A 76 -12.81 7.32 -4.85
N GLU A 77 -12.56 8.20 -5.83
CA GLU A 77 -13.55 8.61 -6.83
C GLU A 77 -13.61 7.62 -8.00
N PHE A 78 -14.40 6.54 -7.86
CA PHE A 78 -14.63 5.54 -8.91
C PHE A 78 -16.02 4.91 -8.77
N GLN A 79 -16.61 4.48 -9.90
CA GLN A 79 -17.98 3.93 -9.97
C GLN A 79 -18.05 2.48 -10.46
N GLY A 80 -16.94 1.93 -10.99
CA GLY A 80 -16.84 0.51 -11.36
C GLY A 80 -16.35 -0.33 -10.19
N TRP A 81 -15.62 -1.40 -10.48
CA TRP A 81 -15.01 -2.24 -9.44
C TRP A 81 -13.74 -1.60 -8.84
N VAL A 82 -13.38 -2.06 -7.64
CA VAL A 82 -12.22 -1.62 -6.85
C VAL A 82 -11.50 -2.85 -6.32
N ALA A 83 -10.20 -2.77 -6.08
CA ALA A 83 -9.42 -3.90 -5.61
C ALA A 83 -8.25 -3.48 -4.72
N ALA A 84 -8.01 -4.24 -3.66
CA ALA A 84 -6.79 -4.22 -2.86
C ALA A 84 -6.09 -5.57 -2.98
N GLY A 85 -4.81 -5.57 -3.36
CA GLY A 85 -4.00 -6.77 -3.56
C GLY A 85 -2.72 -6.76 -2.74
N PHE A 86 -2.33 -7.92 -2.21
CA PHE A 86 -1.12 -8.11 -1.41
C PHE A 86 -0.16 -9.08 -2.08
N ASN A 87 1.11 -8.73 -2.10
CA ASN A 87 2.18 -9.59 -2.62
C ASN A 87 3.50 -9.34 -1.87
N THR A 88 4.52 -10.13 -2.17
CA THR A 88 5.92 -9.83 -1.81
C THR A 88 6.33 -8.43 -2.28
N SER A 89 7.24 -7.76 -1.56
CA SER A 89 7.75 -6.43 -1.96
C SER A 89 8.29 -6.45 -3.39
N GLY A 90 7.88 -5.45 -4.18
CA GLY A 90 8.15 -5.37 -5.62
C GLY A 90 7.38 -6.37 -6.49
N GLY A 91 6.56 -7.24 -5.90
CA GLY A 91 5.65 -8.15 -6.58
C GLY A 91 4.55 -7.38 -7.31
N GLU A 92 4.14 -7.90 -8.46
CA GLU A 92 3.03 -7.35 -9.23
C GLU A 92 1.77 -8.21 -9.00
N MET A 93 0.92 -8.35 -10.01
CA MET A 93 -0.33 -9.07 -9.92
C MET A 93 -0.13 -10.60 -9.81
N ASP A 94 0.92 -11.14 -10.43
CA ASP A 94 1.20 -12.58 -10.41
C ASP A 94 1.36 -13.11 -8.98
N GLY A 95 0.52 -14.06 -8.59
CA GLY A 95 0.44 -14.65 -7.24
C GLY A 95 -0.05 -13.71 -6.14
N ALA A 96 -0.59 -12.53 -6.46
CA ALA A 96 -1.16 -11.64 -5.45
C ALA A 96 -2.47 -12.19 -4.90
N ASN A 97 -2.70 -12.00 -3.59
CA ASN A 97 -4.01 -12.16 -2.96
C ASN A 97 -4.79 -10.85 -3.14
N MET A 98 -5.95 -10.89 -3.80
CA MET A 98 -6.70 -9.70 -4.17
C MET A 98 -8.14 -9.77 -3.70
N VAL A 99 -8.57 -8.75 -2.97
CA VAL A 99 -9.98 -8.54 -2.62
C VAL A 99 -10.56 -7.49 -3.56
N LEU A 100 -11.58 -7.88 -4.33
CA LEU A 100 -12.28 -7.01 -5.28
C LEU A 100 -13.67 -6.67 -4.74
N GLY A 101 -14.00 -5.38 -4.67
CA GLY A 101 -15.34 -4.86 -4.38
C GLY A 101 -16.03 -4.36 -5.65
N TYR A 102 -17.31 -4.67 -5.82
CA TYR A 102 -18.11 -4.22 -6.96
C TYR A 102 -19.60 -4.22 -6.65
N LEU A 103 -20.42 -3.69 -7.57
CA LEU A 103 -21.87 -3.80 -7.51
C LEU A 103 -22.36 -4.95 -8.41
N GLU A 104 -23.08 -5.90 -7.82
CA GLU A 104 -23.89 -6.87 -8.56
C GLU A 104 -25.31 -6.30 -8.72
N GLY A 105 -25.52 -5.57 -9.82
CA GLY A 105 -26.72 -4.74 -9.95
C GLY A 105 -26.61 -3.50 -9.05
N ASP A 106 -27.49 -3.40 -8.06
CA ASP A 106 -27.46 -2.31 -7.05
C ASP A 106 -26.92 -2.78 -5.69
N ASP A 107 -26.61 -4.08 -5.56
CA ASP A 107 -26.18 -4.69 -4.30
C ASP A 107 -24.63 -4.73 -4.22
N PRO A 108 -24.03 -4.29 -3.12
CA PRO A 108 -22.59 -4.44 -2.89
C PRO A 108 -22.20 -5.92 -2.81
N ALA A 109 -21.14 -6.26 -3.53
CA ALA A 109 -20.58 -7.60 -3.62
C ALA A 109 -19.05 -7.56 -3.55
N PHE A 110 -18.45 -8.70 -3.26
CA PHE A 110 -17.00 -8.87 -3.31
C PHE A 110 -16.62 -10.20 -3.96
N ARG A 111 -15.33 -10.30 -4.32
CA ARG A 111 -14.68 -11.54 -4.74
C ARG A 111 -13.23 -11.54 -4.26
N ASP A 112 -12.79 -12.68 -3.75
CA ASP A 112 -11.38 -12.94 -3.43
C ASP A 112 -10.76 -13.64 -4.65
N ASP A 113 -9.64 -13.13 -5.13
CA ASP A 113 -8.98 -13.57 -6.35
C ASP A 113 -7.47 -13.80 -6.14
N VAL A 114 -6.96 -14.76 -6.89
CA VAL A 114 -5.53 -15.03 -7.04
C VAL A 114 -5.08 -14.49 -8.39
N GLY A 115 -3.97 -13.76 -8.43
CA GLY A 115 -3.40 -13.29 -9.68
C GLY A 115 -2.52 -14.33 -10.38
N TRP A 116 -2.53 -14.30 -11.72
CA TRP A 116 -1.71 -15.13 -12.60
C TRP A 116 -1.26 -14.32 -13.82
N GLY A 117 0.03 -13.96 -13.83
CA GLY A 117 0.64 -13.07 -14.81
C GLY A 117 -0.02 -11.68 -14.80
N LEU A 118 -0.83 -11.41 -15.83
CA LEU A 118 -1.60 -10.17 -15.98
C LEU A 118 -3.11 -10.40 -15.89
N ASN A 119 -3.54 -11.59 -15.44
CA ASN A 119 -4.93 -11.98 -15.24
C ASN A 119 -5.13 -12.40 -13.79
N HIS A 120 -6.37 -12.68 -13.43
CA HIS A 120 -6.74 -13.20 -12.12
C HIS A 120 -7.94 -14.13 -12.25
N SER A 121 -8.17 -14.93 -11.22
CA SER A 121 -9.36 -15.76 -11.08
C SER A 121 -9.74 -15.86 -9.61
N GLU A 122 -11.03 -16.12 -9.39
CA GLU A 122 -11.57 -16.33 -8.05
C GLU A 122 -10.80 -17.44 -7.30
N ALA A 123 -10.50 -17.16 -6.04
CA ALA A 123 -9.93 -18.11 -5.09
C ALA A 123 -10.93 -19.26 -4.82
N ASN A 124 -10.44 -20.46 -4.50
CA ASN A 124 -11.32 -21.59 -4.18
C ASN A 124 -11.99 -21.42 -2.81
N VAL A 125 -11.31 -20.73 -1.89
CA VAL A 125 -11.74 -20.46 -0.51
C VAL A 125 -11.51 -18.99 -0.21
N THR A 126 -12.59 -18.27 0.06
CA THR A 126 -12.48 -16.92 0.63
C THR A 126 -12.27 -17.01 2.15
N ALA A 127 -11.34 -16.20 2.66
CA ALA A 127 -11.08 -16.06 4.09
C ALA A 127 -11.46 -14.67 4.64
N LEU A 128 -12.18 -13.84 3.87
CA LEU A 128 -12.71 -12.59 4.41
C LEU A 128 -13.60 -12.87 5.63
N GLU A 129 -13.36 -12.14 6.71
CA GLU A 129 -14.18 -12.20 7.92
C GLU A 129 -15.34 -11.19 7.81
N ASP A 130 -15.01 -9.92 7.57
CA ASP A 130 -15.98 -8.85 7.39
C ASP A 130 -15.71 -8.08 6.08
N PHE A 131 -16.78 -7.57 5.48
CA PHE A 131 -16.73 -6.77 4.27
C PHE A 131 -17.78 -5.67 4.29
N TYR A 132 -17.37 -4.46 3.91
CA TYR A 132 -18.21 -3.30 3.67
C TYR A 132 -17.86 -2.70 2.31
N LEU A 133 -18.90 -2.35 1.55
CA LEU A 133 -18.75 -1.59 0.32
C LEU A 133 -19.93 -0.65 0.14
N SER A 134 -19.65 0.60 -0.19
CA SER A 134 -20.67 1.57 -0.55
C SER A 134 -20.18 2.50 -1.66
N TYR A 135 -21.11 2.93 -2.51
CA TYR A 135 -20.89 3.96 -3.52
C TYR A 135 -21.82 5.12 -3.19
N GLN A 136 -21.28 6.29 -2.84
CA GLN A 136 -22.03 7.47 -2.47
C GLN A 136 -21.44 8.70 -3.14
N GLU A 137 -22.28 9.45 -3.85
CA GLU A 137 -21.91 10.72 -4.50
C GLU A 137 -20.71 10.63 -5.47
N GLY A 138 -20.45 9.46 -6.05
CA GLY A 138 -19.31 9.22 -6.96
C GLY A 138 -18.03 8.76 -6.27
N THR A 139 -18.05 8.64 -4.95
CA THR A 139 -17.00 8.03 -4.13
C THR A 139 -17.37 6.61 -3.79
N ALA A 140 -16.41 5.70 -3.86
CA ALA A 140 -16.56 4.36 -3.32
C ALA A 140 -15.66 4.17 -2.12
N VAL A 141 -16.23 3.49 -1.13
CA VAL A 141 -15.59 3.13 0.12
C VAL A 141 -15.67 1.62 0.23
N MET A 142 -14.51 0.96 0.23
CA MET A 142 -14.37 -0.46 0.49
C MET A 142 -13.61 -0.62 1.80
N GLU A 143 -14.14 -1.44 2.70
CA GLU A 143 -13.44 -1.81 3.93
C GLU A 143 -13.59 -3.31 4.18
N PHE A 144 -12.54 -3.97 4.63
CA PHE A 144 -12.60 -5.39 4.95
C PHE A 144 -11.58 -5.80 6.01
N SER A 145 -11.85 -6.95 6.62
CA SER A 145 -10.92 -7.66 7.50
C SER A 145 -10.56 -9.02 6.90
N TYR A 146 -9.28 -9.37 6.97
CA TYR A 146 -8.75 -10.62 6.39
C TYR A 146 -7.68 -11.21 7.33
N PRO A 147 -7.62 -12.52 7.55
CA PRO A 147 -6.57 -13.13 8.37
C PRO A 147 -5.15 -12.76 7.93
N LEU A 148 -4.24 -12.51 8.87
CA LEU A 148 -2.84 -12.29 8.52
C LEU A 148 -2.18 -13.54 7.91
N SER A 149 -2.69 -14.73 8.20
CA SER A 149 -2.29 -15.99 7.58
C SER A 149 -3.30 -16.37 6.51
N PHE A 150 -2.84 -16.46 5.27
CA PHE A 150 -3.70 -16.71 4.11
C PHE A 150 -3.95 -18.22 3.95
N PRO A 151 -5.08 -18.61 3.33
CA PRO A 151 -5.37 -20.01 3.04
C PRO A 151 -4.27 -20.70 2.23
N GLU A 152 -3.79 -21.86 2.71
CA GLU A 152 -2.71 -22.64 2.06
C GLU A 152 -3.11 -23.20 0.69
N GLU A 153 -4.41 -23.25 0.36
CA GLU A 153 -4.95 -23.89 -0.84
C GLU A 153 -4.99 -22.96 -2.08
N GLU A 154 -4.57 -21.70 -1.94
CA GLU A 154 -4.82 -20.63 -2.93
C GLU A 154 -3.62 -20.20 -3.78
N ASP A 155 -2.48 -20.92 -3.73
CA ASP A 155 -1.30 -20.65 -4.55
C ASP A 155 -0.80 -19.18 -4.52
N TYR A 156 -1.10 -18.42 -3.45
CA TYR A 156 -0.60 -17.06 -3.25
C TYR A 156 0.93 -17.07 -3.12
N ASN A 157 1.58 -15.99 -3.56
CA ASN A 157 3.03 -15.80 -3.39
C ASN A 157 3.43 -15.52 -1.93
N ILE A 158 2.46 -15.15 -1.09
CA ILE A 158 2.65 -14.90 0.33
C ILE A 158 1.69 -15.78 1.11
N GLU A 159 2.23 -16.54 2.06
CA GLU A 159 1.46 -17.40 2.95
C GLU A 159 0.90 -16.60 4.15
N GLU A 160 1.55 -15.49 4.51
CA GLU A 160 1.14 -14.61 5.60
C GLU A 160 1.78 -13.22 5.49
N LEU A 161 1.16 -12.25 6.18
CA LEU A 161 1.72 -10.93 6.49
C LEU A 161 2.36 -10.94 7.88
N THR A 162 3.67 -11.16 7.93
CA THR A 162 4.44 -11.31 9.17
C THR A 162 4.86 -9.95 9.74
N PRO A 163 4.67 -9.69 11.04
CA PRO A 163 5.19 -8.49 11.71
C PRO A 163 6.68 -8.25 11.49
N GLY A 164 7.05 -7.03 11.13
CA GLY A 164 8.41 -6.60 10.81
C GLY A 164 8.87 -6.87 9.37
N VAL A 165 8.03 -7.45 8.52
CA VAL A 165 8.33 -7.72 7.10
C VAL A 165 7.68 -6.67 6.20
N THR A 166 8.32 -6.36 5.07
CA THR A 166 7.82 -5.44 4.06
C THR A 166 7.18 -6.20 2.90
N TYR A 167 6.00 -5.77 2.49
CA TYR A 167 5.17 -6.33 1.43
C TYR A 167 4.78 -5.24 0.44
N SER A 168 4.18 -5.64 -0.69
CA SER A 168 3.59 -4.71 -1.64
C SER A 168 2.07 -4.72 -1.52
N LEU A 169 1.48 -3.53 -1.47
CA LEU A 169 0.06 -3.28 -1.63
C LEU A 169 -0.19 -2.75 -3.05
N ILE A 170 -1.14 -3.37 -3.73
CA ILE A 170 -1.62 -3.00 -5.07
C ILE A 170 -3.03 -2.47 -4.89
N ALA A 171 -3.31 -1.29 -5.45
CA ALA A 171 -4.66 -0.77 -5.55
C ALA A 171 -5.04 -0.63 -7.01
N ALA A 172 -6.20 -1.15 -7.40
CA ALA A 172 -6.69 -1.07 -8.76
C ALA A 172 -8.18 -0.74 -8.78
N TYR A 173 -8.63 -0.11 -9.85
CA TYR A 173 -10.05 0.18 -10.05
C TYR A 173 -10.40 0.26 -11.53
N HIS A 174 -11.68 0.11 -11.81
CA HIS A 174 -12.27 0.50 -13.07
C HIS A 174 -13.22 1.67 -12.85
N GLU A 175 -13.14 2.69 -13.70
CA GLU A 175 -13.86 3.96 -13.50
C GLU A 175 -15.40 3.82 -13.52
N SER A 176 -15.94 2.84 -14.24
CA SER A 176 -17.37 2.78 -14.59
C SER A 176 -17.98 1.39 -14.79
N SER A 177 -17.18 0.31 -14.87
CA SER A 177 -17.70 -1.05 -15.10
C SER A 177 -17.50 -1.92 -13.87
N SER A 178 -18.52 -2.72 -13.53
CA SER A 178 -18.42 -3.78 -12.51
C SER A 178 -18.01 -5.14 -13.09
N ASP A 179 -17.75 -5.23 -14.40
CA ASP A 179 -17.19 -6.46 -15.00
C ASP A 179 -15.73 -6.64 -14.58
N LEU A 180 -15.51 -7.57 -13.65
CA LEU A 180 -14.21 -7.89 -13.08
C LEU A 180 -13.20 -8.44 -14.11
N ASN A 181 -13.64 -8.85 -15.30
CA ASN A 181 -12.73 -9.34 -16.35
C ASN A 181 -12.20 -8.20 -17.23
N LEU A 182 -12.75 -6.99 -17.09
CA LEU A 182 -12.21 -5.83 -17.78
C LEU A 182 -10.95 -5.35 -17.06
N ARG A 183 -9.95 -4.99 -17.85
CA ARG A 183 -8.72 -4.39 -17.35
C ARG A 183 -9.05 -3.10 -16.57
N HIS A 184 -8.42 -2.94 -15.40
CA HIS A 184 -8.46 -1.71 -14.62
C HIS A 184 -8.18 -0.47 -15.49
N THR A 185 -8.85 0.63 -15.18
CA THR A 185 -8.54 1.95 -15.77
C THR A 185 -7.45 2.68 -15.00
N GLY A 186 -7.25 2.33 -13.72
CA GLY A 186 -6.15 2.82 -12.88
C GLY A 186 -5.60 1.72 -11.99
N VAL A 187 -4.28 1.73 -11.78
CA VAL A 187 -3.58 0.83 -10.87
C VAL A 187 -2.36 1.55 -10.31
N GLY A 188 -2.10 1.37 -9.02
CA GLY A 188 -0.87 1.80 -8.39
C GLY A 188 -0.37 0.77 -7.39
N ARG A 189 0.83 1.00 -6.88
CA ARG A 189 1.47 0.11 -5.91
C ARG A 189 2.31 0.90 -4.92
N VAL A 190 2.46 0.34 -3.74
CA VAL A 190 3.34 0.87 -2.71
C VAL A 190 3.85 -0.28 -1.85
N ASP A 191 5.06 -0.14 -1.33
CA ASP A 191 5.56 -1.06 -0.32
C ASP A 191 5.19 -0.55 1.08
N PHE A 192 4.77 -1.47 1.95
CA PHE A 192 4.43 -1.21 3.35
C PHE A 192 5.07 -2.23 4.28
N THR A 193 5.39 -1.82 5.50
CA THR A 193 5.91 -2.71 6.55
C THR A 193 4.81 -3.03 7.55
N VAL A 194 4.74 -4.28 8.01
CA VAL A 194 3.84 -4.69 9.11
C VAL A 194 4.49 -4.29 10.44
N GLU A 195 3.77 -3.57 11.31
CA GLU A 195 4.31 -3.23 12.62
C GLU A 195 4.49 -4.48 13.53
N PRO A 196 5.58 -4.56 14.33
CA PRO A 196 5.81 -5.65 15.29
C PRO A 196 4.71 -5.89 16.37
#